data_AF-A0A967C9T6-F1
#
_entry.id   AF-A0A967C9T6-F1
#
_cell.length_a   1.000
_cell.length_b   1.000
_cell.length_c   1.000
_cell.angle_alpha   90.00
_cell.angle_beta   90.00
_cell.angle_gamma   90.00
#
_symmetry.space_group_name_H-M   'P 1'
#
loop_
_entity.id
_entity.type
_entity.pdbx_description
1 polymer ?
#
loop_
_entity_poly.entity_id
_entity_poly.type
_entity_poly.pdbx_seq_one_letter_code
_entity_poly.pdbx_strand_id
1 'polypeptide(L)'
;FTPSYGMVLNLLQRYDLAKAKELVERSFGRYLATLDLAEDEARIGELMAQLERLEDGSGDVPWEDFEDYEKQRGRLREERRILRILQQQAEETLAHELTLALQFASEGTLVSLKAPQLKGRVTPAVIVEKVQGSGQFPLLLCLTDDNVWVLLPCNAVVSLHAELSCLQVAQVEPPLLRHGGELRHGDQASGGLALAVGHMASRHDMHTPQYDLAGEVQAQAQLVQQLDEALELHPAHRWGDRKQLKKHRRRMEELHAEIEERQRFLHFRSNRHWETFLSLIEILRFFGALDGDEGLDPTEVGRTVAALRGDNELWLGLALMSGHLDELDPPQLAAVFEAISTEVNRPDLWCGYPPPPQAEEALHDLRGLRRELERQQERA
;
A
#
# COMPACT_ATOMS: atom_id res chain seq x y z
N PHE A 1 -20.39 28.99 -21.04
CA PHE A 1 -19.91 29.66 -22.27
C PHE A 1 -18.77 28.82 -22.77
N THR A 2 -18.93 28.19 -23.92
CA THR A 2 -17.94 27.30 -24.51
C THR A 2 -17.52 27.92 -25.83
N PRO A 3 -16.21 28.02 -26.13
CA PRO A 3 -15.77 28.49 -27.45
C PRO A 3 -16.43 27.67 -28.57
N SER A 4 -16.85 28.34 -29.64
CA SER A 4 -17.36 27.70 -30.87
C SER A 4 -16.45 28.04 -32.05
N TYR A 5 -16.56 27.27 -33.14
CA TYR A 5 -15.81 27.55 -34.37
C TYR A 5 -16.06 28.96 -34.90
N GLY A 6 -17.33 29.38 -34.99
CA GLY A 6 -17.68 30.74 -35.41
C GLY A 6 -17.10 31.80 -34.48
N MET A 7 -17.06 31.57 -33.17
CA MET A 7 -16.42 32.50 -32.23
C MET A 7 -14.91 32.64 -32.49
N VAL A 8 -14.20 31.53 -32.66
CA VAL A 8 -12.75 31.53 -32.93
C VAL A 8 -12.45 32.32 -34.20
N LEU A 9 -13.17 32.02 -35.29
CA LEU A 9 -12.99 32.69 -36.57
C LEU A 9 -13.31 34.19 -36.49
N ASN A 10 -14.41 34.57 -35.81
CA ASN A 10 -14.77 35.98 -35.64
C ASN A 10 -13.75 36.76 -34.80
N LEU A 11 -13.12 36.12 -33.81
CA LEU A 11 -12.07 36.74 -33.00
C LEU A 11 -10.77 36.90 -33.81
N LEU A 12 -10.32 35.85 -34.49
CA LEU A 12 -9.09 35.88 -35.30
C LEU A 12 -9.22 36.80 -36.53
N GLN A 13 -10.43 37.03 -37.03
CA GLN A 13 -10.65 38.01 -38.12
C GLN A 13 -10.34 39.46 -37.70
N ARG A 14 -10.44 39.78 -36.40
CA ARG A 14 -10.33 41.17 -35.90
C ARG A 14 -9.15 41.40 -34.97
N TYR A 15 -8.63 40.35 -34.37
CA TYR A 15 -7.66 40.41 -33.28
C TYR A 15 -6.57 39.36 -33.49
N ASP A 16 -5.36 39.67 -33.03
CA ASP A 16 -4.29 38.67 -32.93
C ASP A 16 -4.60 37.64 -31.83
N LEU A 17 -3.81 36.56 -31.80
CA LEU A 17 -4.01 35.47 -30.85
C LEU A 17 -3.89 35.95 -29.39
N ALA A 18 -2.97 36.87 -29.11
CA ALA A 18 -2.76 37.42 -27.78
C ALA A 18 -3.99 38.20 -27.28
N LYS A 19 -4.59 39.01 -28.14
CA LYS A 19 -5.80 39.77 -27.82
C LYS A 19 -7.03 38.87 -27.77
N ALA A 20 -7.11 37.85 -28.62
CA ALA A 20 -8.16 36.83 -28.56
C ALA A 20 -8.12 36.08 -27.21
N LYS A 21 -6.92 35.74 -26.72
CA LYS A 21 -6.72 35.16 -25.38
C LYS A 21 -7.27 36.07 -24.29
N GLU A 22 -6.90 37.35 -24.29
CA GLU A 22 -7.40 38.32 -23.30
C GLU A 22 -8.93 38.37 -23.30
N LEU A 23 -9.57 38.35 -24.47
CA LEU A 23 -11.03 38.40 -24.59
C LEU A 23 -11.72 37.13 -24.08
N VAL A 24 -11.15 35.95 -24.38
CA VAL A 24 -11.65 34.67 -23.85
C VAL A 24 -11.50 34.62 -22.33
N GLU A 25 -10.37 35.12 -21.81
CA GLU A 25 -10.11 35.21 -20.37
C GLU A 25 -10.97 36.27 -19.67
N ARG A 26 -11.51 37.26 -20.37
CA ARG A 26 -12.43 38.25 -19.81
C ARG A 26 -13.91 37.93 -20.07
N SER A 27 -14.21 36.77 -20.67
CA SER A 27 -15.57 36.37 -20.99
C SER A 27 -16.42 36.11 -19.75
N PHE A 28 -17.74 36.25 -19.88
CA PHE A 28 -18.70 35.87 -18.82
C PHE A 28 -18.58 34.38 -18.44
N GLY A 29 -18.13 33.55 -19.38
CA GLY A 29 -17.76 32.15 -19.14
C GLY A 29 -16.65 31.98 -18.13
N ARG A 30 -15.57 32.75 -18.30
CA ARG A 30 -14.50 32.80 -17.33
C ARG A 30 -15.03 33.31 -15.99
N TYR A 31 -15.81 34.38 -15.97
CA TYR A 31 -16.36 34.93 -14.72
C TYR A 31 -17.17 33.90 -13.92
N LEU A 32 -18.09 33.17 -14.55
CA LEU A 32 -18.84 32.10 -13.88
C LEU A 32 -17.92 30.97 -13.39
N ALA A 33 -16.95 30.56 -14.21
CA ALA A 33 -15.95 29.58 -13.79
C ALA A 33 -15.13 30.08 -12.60
N THR A 34 -14.75 31.37 -12.56
CA THR A 34 -14.03 31.98 -11.43
C THR A 34 -14.88 31.97 -10.15
N LEU A 35 -16.19 32.18 -10.24
CA LEU A 35 -17.08 32.08 -9.07
C LEU A 35 -17.13 30.65 -8.53
N ASP A 36 -17.25 29.65 -9.40
CA ASP A 36 -17.22 28.23 -9.00
C ASP A 36 -15.85 27.82 -8.43
N LEU A 37 -14.76 28.41 -8.95
CA LEU A 37 -13.39 28.16 -8.49
C LEU A 37 -13.09 28.82 -7.14
N ALA A 38 -13.80 29.88 -6.75
CA ALA A 38 -13.54 30.60 -5.50
C ALA A 38 -13.75 29.70 -4.26
N GLU A 39 -14.72 28.79 -4.32
CA GLU A 39 -14.92 27.78 -3.27
C GLU A 39 -13.75 26.79 -3.19
N ASP A 40 -13.25 26.34 -4.35
CA ASP A 40 -12.09 25.47 -4.44
C ASP A 40 -10.81 26.15 -3.92
N GLU A 41 -10.58 27.43 -4.25
CA GLU A 41 -9.45 28.24 -3.74
C GLU A 41 -9.53 28.41 -2.22
N ALA A 42 -10.71 28.78 -1.70
CA ALA A 42 -10.93 28.91 -0.27
C ALA A 42 -10.64 27.58 0.45
N ARG A 43 -11.09 26.46 -0.13
CA ARG A 43 -10.86 25.13 0.43
C ARG A 43 -9.37 24.75 0.42
N ILE A 44 -8.63 25.05 -0.64
CA ILE A 44 -7.18 24.85 -0.68
C ILE A 44 -6.51 25.66 0.43
N GLY A 45 -6.91 26.93 0.62
CA GLY A 45 -6.41 27.77 1.70
C GLY A 45 -6.66 27.19 3.10
N GLU A 46 -7.87 26.65 3.34
CA GLU A 46 -8.18 25.97 4.61
C GLU A 46 -7.30 24.74 4.85
N LEU A 47 -7.05 23.94 3.81
CA LEU A 47 -6.21 22.74 3.90
C LEU A 47 -4.74 23.09 4.13
N MET A 48 -4.23 24.12 3.45
CA MET A 48 -2.87 24.64 3.68
C MET A 48 -2.70 25.15 5.12
N ALA A 49 -3.68 25.90 5.64
CA ALA A 49 -3.65 26.35 7.03
C ALA A 49 -3.81 25.20 8.05
N GLN A 50 -4.45 24.09 7.67
CA GLN A 50 -4.45 22.87 8.50
C GLN A 50 -3.08 22.20 8.50
N LEU A 51 -2.42 22.12 7.34
CA LEU A 51 -1.10 21.54 7.18
C LEU A 51 -0.05 22.31 7.98
N GLU A 52 -0.03 23.65 7.84
CA GLU A 52 0.90 24.52 8.57
C GLU A 52 0.77 24.36 10.09
N ARG A 53 -0.47 24.28 10.60
CA ARG A 53 -0.73 24.01 12.04
C ARG A 53 -0.19 22.66 12.52
N LEU A 54 -0.20 21.65 11.65
CA LEU A 54 0.34 20.34 11.95
C LEU A 54 1.87 20.36 11.94
N GLU A 55 2.48 21.04 10.95
CA GLU A 55 3.92 21.23 10.86
C GLU A 55 4.46 21.97 12.11
N ASP A 56 3.85 23.11 12.48
CA ASP A 56 4.22 23.87 13.68
C ASP A 56 4.08 23.04 14.97
N GLY A 57 3.05 22.20 15.06
CA GLY A 57 2.79 21.36 16.23
C GLY A 57 3.69 20.13 16.33
N SER A 58 4.40 19.76 15.26
CA SER A 58 5.23 18.56 15.22
C SER A 58 6.61 18.74 15.86
N GLY A 59 7.05 19.98 16.08
CA GLY A 59 8.43 20.28 16.46
C GLY A 59 9.40 19.95 15.33
N ASP A 60 10.68 20.27 15.51
CA ASP A 60 11.73 19.96 14.52
C ASP A 60 12.08 18.46 14.58
N VAL A 61 11.12 17.59 14.26
CA VAL A 61 11.30 16.14 14.16
C VAL A 61 11.85 15.83 12.77
N PRO A 62 13.09 15.32 12.66
CA PRO A 62 13.61 14.82 11.39
C PRO A 62 12.79 13.59 10.99
N TRP A 63 11.88 13.75 10.02
CA TRP A 63 11.01 12.66 9.57
C TRP A 63 11.78 11.50 8.95
N GLU A 64 12.90 11.76 8.29
CA GLU A 64 13.78 10.74 7.73
C GLU A 64 14.32 9.79 8.82
N ASP A 65 14.86 10.35 9.90
CA ASP A 65 15.31 9.57 11.07
C ASP A 65 14.15 8.80 11.74
N PHE A 66 12.94 9.36 11.76
CA PHE A 66 11.77 8.67 12.32
C PHE A 66 11.36 7.48 11.45
N GLU A 67 11.40 7.63 10.13
CA GLU A 67 11.12 6.56 9.17
C GLU A 67 12.17 5.44 9.26
N ASP A 68 13.45 5.79 9.37
CA ASP A 68 14.55 4.84 9.57
C ASP A 68 14.40 4.08 10.89
N TYR A 69 14.03 4.76 11.97
CA TYR A 69 13.74 4.13 13.25
C TYR A 69 12.54 3.16 13.19
N GLU A 70 11.45 3.55 12.52
CA GLU A 70 10.31 2.65 12.32
C GLU A 70 10.69 1.41 11.51
N LYS A 71 11.54 1.57 10.50
CA LYS A 71 12.06 0.47 9.68
C LYS A 71 12.94 -0.47 10.50
N GLN A 72 13.89 0.05 11.29
CA GLN A 72 14.74 -0.74 12.17
C GLN A 72 13.92 -1.51 13.21
N ARG A 73 12.90 -0.87 13.80
CA ARG A 73 11.99 -1.55 14.74
C ARG A 73 11.15 -2.62 14.04
N GLY A 74 10.68 -2.35 12.83
CA GLY A 74 9.97 -3.32 11.99
C GLY A 74 10.82 -4.57 11.78
N ARG A 75 12.10 -4.38 11.41
CA ARG A 75 13.09 -5.46 11.31
C ARG A 75 13.25 -6.21 12.63
N LEU A 76 13.53 -5.52 13.73
CA LEU A 76 13.70 -6.15 15.04
C LEU A 76 12.50 -7.03 15.46
N ARG A 77 11.27 -6.60 15.16
CA ARG A 77 10.07 -7.41 15.44
C ARG A 77 10.06 -8.72 14.66
N GLU A 78 10.44 -8.67 13.38
CA GLU A 78 10.50 -9.87 12.55
C GLU A 78 11.66 -10.78 12.99
N GLU A 79 12.83 -10.23 13.30
CA GLU A 79 13.98 -11.00 13.78
C GLU A 79 13.68 -11.70 15.13
N ARG A 80 12.90 -11.04 16.02
CA ARG A 80 12.37 -11.66 17.26
C ARG A 80 11.32 -12.74 16.99
N ARG A 81 10.60 -12.67 15.88
CA ARG A 81 9.67 -13.73 15.46
C ARG A 81 10.45 -14.92 14.92
N ILE A 82 11.45 -14.69 14.09
CA ILE A 82 12.36 -15.72 13.57
C ILE A 82 13.04 -16.45 14.72
N LEU A 83 13.57 -15.73 15.71
CA LEU A 83 14.19 -16.33 16.90
C LEU A 83 13.24 -17.33 17.60
N ARG A 84 11.98 -16.94 17.82
CA ARG A 84 10.98 -17.81 18.44
C ARG A 84 10.69 -19.07 17.61
N ILE A 85 10.66 -18.94 16.28
CA ILE A 85 10.44 -20.07 15.38
C ILE A 85 11.63 -21.03 15.43
N LEU A 86 12.87 -20.51 15.37
CA LEU A 86 14.08 -21.31 15.46
C LEU A 86 14.18 -22.03 16.82
N GLN A 87 13.87 -21.35 17.92
CA GLN A 87 13.82 -21.96 19.26
C GLN A 87 12.81 -23.12 19.31
N GLN A 88 11.60 -22.91 18.76
CA GLN A 88 10.59 -23.97 18.73
C GLN A 88 11.04 -25.16 17.88
N GLN A 89 11.63 -24.93 16.71
CA GLN A 89 12.16 -25.99 15.84
C GLN A 89 13.30 -26.77 16.52
N ALA A 90 14.22 -26.05 17.18
CA ALA A 90 15.30 -26.65 17.94
C ALA A 90 14.77 -27.46 19.14
N GLU A 91 13.75 -26.96 19.85
CA GLU A 91 13.10 -27.68 20.96
C GLU A 91 12.43 -28.98 20.48
N GLU A 92 11.68 -28.93 19.39
CA GLU A 92 11.00 -30.11 18.82
C GLU A 92 12.00 -31.19 18.36
N THR A 93 13.07 -30.78 17.67
CA THR A 93 14.14 -31.67 17.20
C THR A 93 14.87 -32.30 18.38
N LEU A 94 15.27 -31.47 19.34
CA LEU A 94 15.99 -31.91 20.53
C LEU A 94 15.14 -32.84 21.39
N ALA A 95 13.86 -32.55 21.60
CA ALA A 95 12.98 -33.39 22.41
C ALA A 95 12.90 -34.82 21.84
N HIS A 96 12.89 -34.96 20.52
CA HIS A 96 12.91 -36.27 19.87
C HIS A 96 14.24 -37.01 20.10
N GLU A 97 15.37 -36.33 19.89
CA GLU A 97 16.71 -36.89 20.10
C GLU A 97 16.95 -37.29 21.55
N LEU A 98 16.60 -36.42 22.50
CA LEU A 98 16.72 -36.68 23.94
C LEU A 98 15.86 -37.85 24.38
N THR A 99 14.63 -37.95 23.89
CA THR A 99 13.72 -39.05 24.26
C THR A 99 14.30 -40.42 23.86
N LEU A 100 15.00 -40.51 22.72
CA LEU A 100 15.72 -41.72 22.31
C LEU A 100 16.97 -41.95 23.17
N ALA A 101 17.78 -40.92 23.40
CA ALA A 101 19.01 -41.03 24.19
C ALA A 101 18.74 -41.42 25.66
N LEU A 102 17.67 -40.89 26.25
CA LEU A 102 17.27 -41.15 27.64
C LEU A 102 16.87 -42.59 27.90
N GLN A 103 16.50 -43.38 26.88
CA GLN A 103 16.31 -44.82 27.05
C GLN A 103 17.61 -45.51 27.50
N PHE A 104 18.75 -45.06 26.99
CA PHE A 104 20.07 -45.65 27.22
C PHE A 104 20.89 -44.92 28.28
N ALA A 105 20.47 -43.72 28.71
CA ALA A 105 21.16 -42.96 29.77
C ALA A 105 21.27 -43.78 31.07
N SER A 106 22.40 -43.71 31.77
CA SER A 106 22.58 -44.45 33.02
C SER A 106 21.89 -43.75 34.20
N GLU A 107 21.53 -44.51 35.22
CA GLU A 107 21.22 -43.92 36.54
C GLU A 107 22.46 -43.16 37.05
N GLY A 108 22.24 -42.00 37.65
CA GLY A 108 23.30 -41.04 37.99
C GLY A 108 23.61 -39.99 36.92
N THR A 109 23.02 -40.10 35.73
CA THR A 109 23.22 -39.08 34.67
C THR A 109 22.56 -37.75 35.05
N LEU A 110 23.25 -36.65 34.79
CA LEU A 110 22.78 -35.29 35.01
C LEU A 110 21.91 -34.81 33.84
N VAL A 111 20.80 -34.15 34.16
CA VAL A 111 19.82 -33.65 33.20
C VAL A 111 19.31 -32.27 33.62
N SER A 112 18.86 -31.49 32.66
CA SER A 112 18.10 -30.25 32.91
C SER A 112 16.64 -30.49 32.59
N LEU A 113 15.76 -30.19 33.54
CA LEU A 113 14.33 -30.46 33.46
C LEU A 113 13.55 -29.15 33.27
N LYS A 114 12.52 -29.17 32.43
CA LYS A 114 11.58 -28.06 32.28
C LYS A 114 10.17 -28.62 32.20
N ALA A 115 9.37 -28.36 33.24
CA ALA A 115 8.01 -28.87 33.34
C ALA A 115 7.09 -27.87 34.06
N PRO A 116 5.76 -27.93 33.85
CA PRO A 116 4.80 -27.10 34.58
C PRO A 116 4.93 -27.22 36.11
N GLN A 117 5.25 -28.43 36.59
CA GLN A 117 5.47 -28.74 38.01
C GLN A 117 6.67 -27.98 38.59
N LEU A 118 7.66 -27.65 37.75
CA LEU A 118 8.86 -26.89 38.09
C LEU A 118 8.68 -25.38 37.80
N LYS A 119 7.42 -24.92 37.69
CA LYS A 119 7.05 -23.52 37.39
C LYS A 119 7.69 -23.00 36.08
N GLY A 120 7.95 -23.90 35.13
CA GLY A 120 8.55 -23.57 33.83
C GLY A 120 10.02 -23.15 33.89
N ARG A 121 10.68 -23.25 35.05
CA ARG A 121 12.13 -23.03 35.18
C ARG A 121 12.89 -24.25 34.66
N VAL A 122 14.09 -24.00 34.15
CA VAL A 122 15.05 -25.07 33.85
C VAL A 122 15.75 -25.45 35.16
N THR A 123 15.45 -26.64 35.65
CA THR A 123 15.90 -27.16 36.93
C THR A 123 16.90 -28.29 36.71
N PRO A 124 18.15 -28.15 37.19
CA PRO A 124 19.13 -29.22 37.20
C PRO A 124 18.68 -30.39 38.07
N ALA A 125 18.89 -31.60 37.58
CA ALA A 125 18.55 -32.82 38.30
C ALA A 125 19.47 -33.98 37.92
N VAL A 126 19.38 -35.05 38.69
CA VAL A 126 20.02 -36.34 38.40
C VAL A 126 18.95 -37.43 38.25
N ILE A 127 19.12 -38.30 37.25
CA ILE A 127 18.26 -39.48 37.08
C ILE A 127 18.62 -40.49 38.17
N VAL A 128 17.67 -40.85 39.02
CA VAL A 128 17.89 -41.82 40.10
C VAL A 128 17.34 -43.20 39.73
N GLU A 129 16.16 -43.26 39.12
CA GLU A 129 15.53 -44.52 38.70
C GLU A 129 14.71 -44.30 37.42
N LYS A 130 14.57 -45.34 36.60
CA LYS A 130 13.65 -45.36 35.46
C LYS A 130 12.45 -46.25 35.74
N VAL A 131 11.28 -45.63 35.91
CA VAL A 131 10.04 -46.33 36.24
C VAL A 131 9.27 -46.61 34.96
N GLN A 132 8.90 -47.89 34.75
CA GLN A 132 8.07 -48.26 33.60
C GLN A 132 6.67 -47.66 33.74
N GLY A 133 6.29 -46.83 32.76
CA GLY A 133 4.98 -46.20 32.68
C GLY A 133 4.03 -46.94 31.74
N SER A 134 2.86 -46.34 31.49
CA SER A 134 1.88 -46.83 30.50
C SER A 134 2.24 -46.49 29.05
N GLY A 135 3.31 -45.71 28.82
CA GLY A 135 3.77 -45.28 27.50
C GLY A 135 4.95 -46.10 26.96
N GLN A 136 5.41 -45.75 25.75
CA GLN A 136 6.56 -46.39 25.10
C GLN A 136 7.90 -46.09 25.78
N PHE A 137 8.01 -44.94 26.46
CA PHE A 137 9.22 -44.48 27.13
C PHE A 137 9.02 -44.49 28.66
N PRO A 138 10.07 -44.82 29.44
CA PRO A 138 9.97 -44.82 30.89
C PRO A 138 9.77 -43.41 31.44
N LEU A 139 9.17 -43.34 32.64
CA LEU A 139 9.21 -42.15 33.47
C LEU A 139 10.56 -42.09 34.18
N LEU A 140 11.11 -40.89 34.30
CA LEU A 140 12.37 -40.63 34.98
C LEU A 140 12.06 -40.15 36.39
N LEU A 141 12.51 -40.92 37.39
CA LEU A 141 12.55 -40.46 38.77
C LEU A 141 13.85 -39.69 38.98
N CYS A 142 13.74 -38.39 39.15
CA CYS A 142 14.87 -37.50 39.28
C CYS A 142 14.90 -36.83 40.65
N LEU A 143 16.10 -36.49 41.13
CA LEU A 143 16.31 -35.61 42.27
C LEU A 143 16.88 -34.27 41.78
N THR A 144 16.23 -33.16 42.14
CA THR A 144 16.68 -31.81 41.78
C THR A 144 17.75 -31.29 42.74
N ASP A 145 18.45 -30.22 42.32
CA ASP A 145 19.35 -29.43 43.16
C ASP A 145 18.66 -28.84 44.42
N ASP A 146 17.37 -28.52 44.33
CA ASP A 146 16.53 -28.09 45.47
C ASP A 146 16.10 -29.24 46.43
N ASN A 147 16.68 -30.43 46.30
CA ASN A 147 16.32 -31.63 47.07
C ASN A 147 14.83 -31.99 46.94
N VAL A 148 14.31 -31.97 45.71
CA VAL A 148 12.94 -32.38 45.38
C VAL A 148 12.98 -33.59 44.45
N TRP A 149 12.30 -34.64 44.84
CA TRP A 149 12.04 -35.82 44.02
C TRP A 149 10.90 -35.54 43.06
N VAL A 150 11.13 -35.83 41.79
CA VAL A 150 10.17 -35.56 40.72
C VAL A 150 10.08 -36.78 39.80
N LEU A 151 8.87 -37.19 39.44
CA LEU A 151 8.65 -38.26 38.45
C LEU A 151 8.14 -37.63 37.15
N LEU A 152 8.96 -37.57 36.11
CA LEU A 152 8.62 -36.85 34.87
C LEU A 152 8.84 -37.71 33.62
N PRO A 153 8.07 -37.48 32.54
CA PRO A 153 8.33 -38.10 31.25
C PRO A 153 9.63 -37.59 30.60
N CYS A 154 10.18 -38.36 29.65
CA CYS A 154 11.43 -38.02 28.97
C CYS A 154 11.37 -36.66 28.22
N ASN A 155 10.20 -36.27 27.70
CA ASN A 155 10.03 -34.98 27.02
C ASN A 155 10.09 -33.75 27.95
N ALA A 156 10.16 -33.95 29.28
CA ALA A 156 10.43 -32.88 30.23
C ALA A 156 11.93 -32.56 30.35
N VAL A 157 12.81 -33.37 29.76
CA VAL A 157 14.26 -33.12 29.74
C VAL A 157 14.58 -32.18 28.58
N VAL A 158 15.26 -31.08 28.88
CA VAL A 158 15.67 -30.06 27.90
C VAL A 158 17.18 -29.99 27.70
N SER A 159 17.96 -30.75 28.48
CA SER A 159 19.39 -30.97 28.27
C SER A 159 19.79 -32.31 28.90
N LEU A 160 20.63 -33.10 28.22
CA LEU A 160 21.26 -34.32 28.74
C LEU A 160 22.77 -34.12 28.80
N HIS A 161 23.34 -34.21 30.01
CA HIS A 161 24.76 -33.94 30.25
C HIS A 161 25.55 -35.25 30.34
N ALA A 162 25.55 -36.01 29.24
CA ALA A 162 26.17 -37.35 29.17
C ALA A 162 27.70 -37.32 29.20
N GLU A 163 28.30 -36.17 28.91
CA GLU A 163 29.73 -35.89 29.00
C GLU A 163 30.24 -35.72 30.45
N LEU A 164 29.33 -35.47 31.40
CA LEU A 164 29.66 -35.36 32.81
C LEU A 164 29.72 -36.73 33.49
N SER A 165 30.53 -36.83 34.54
CA SER A 165 30.60 -38.05 35.34
C SER A 165 29.28 -38.31 36.07
N CYS A 166 28.75 -39.53 35.96
CA CYS A 166 27.54 -39.93 36.66
C CYS A 166 27.72 -39.85 38.19
N LEU A 167 26.70 -39.33 38.88
CA LEU A 167 26.66 -39.31 40.33
C LEU A 167 26.29 -40.69 40.87
N GLN A 168 26.82 -41.06 42.04
CA GLN A 168 26.51 -42.33 42.68
C GLN A 168 25.16 -42.26 43.39
N VAL A 169 24.11 -42.77 42.74
CA VAL A 169 22.72 -42.66 43.25
C VAL A 169 22.26 -43.86 44.10
N ALA A 170 22.95 -45.01 44.02
CA ALA A 170 22.59 -46.24 44.73
C ALA A 170 22.62 -46.15 46.27
N GLN A 171 23.18 -45.06 46.82
CA GLN A 171 23.28 -44.84 48.27
C GLN A 171 22.05 -44.11 48.85
N VAL A 172 21.12 -43.68 48.00
CA VAL A 172 19.92 -42.95 48.39
C VAL A 172 18.69 -43.77 48.03
N GLU A 173 17.81 -44.01 49.01
CA GLU A 173 16.54 -44.70 48.76
C GLU A 173 15.50 -43.72 48.19
N PRO A 174 15.00 -43.91 46.95
CA PRO A 174 14.01 -43.03 46.37
C PRO A 174 12.62 -43.18 47.03
N PRO A 175 11.83 -42.10 47.16
CA PRO A 175 10.45 -42.20 47.59
C PRO A 175 9.58 -42.85 46.51
N LEU A 176 8.57 -43.59 46.95
CA LEU A 176 7.60 -44.19 46.02
C LEU A 176 6.68 -43.11 45.42
N LEU A 177 6.91 -42.78 44.15
CA LEU A 177 6.07 -41.91 43.31
C LEU A 177 5.38 -42.76 42.23
N ARG A 178 4.06 -42.62 42.05
CA ARG A 178 3.26 -43.52 41.19
C ARG A 178 2.81 -42.88 39.89
N HIS A 179 2.54 -41.57 39.90
CA HIS A 179 2.01 -40.86 38.74
C HIS A 179 3.00 -39.81 38.24
N GLY A 180 3.08 -39.66 36.91
CA GLY A 180 3.87 -38.60 36.29
C GLY A 180 3.41 -37.22 36.77
N GLY A 181 4.37 -36.37 37.15
CA GLY A 181 4.15 -35.05 37.73
C GLY A 181 4.08 -35.03 39.27
N GLU A 182 4.19 -36.18 39.95
CA GLU A 182 4.31 -36.19 41.41
C GLU A 182 5.63 -35.56 41.87
N LEU A 183 5.56 -34.82 42.98
CA LEU A 183 6.68 -34.17 43.64
C LEU A 183 6.73 -34.59 45.11
N ARG A 184 7.94 -34.79 45.65
CA ARG A 184 8.13 -34.99 47.09
C ARG A 184 9.44 -34.36 47.54
N HIS A 185 9.41 -33.63 48.67
CA HIS A 185 10.65 -33.14 49.26
C HIS A 185 11.51 -34.31 49.75
N GLY A 186 12.81 -34.21 49.47
CA GLY A 186 13.81 -35.13 49.94
C GLY A 186 14.11 -34.97 51.43
N ASP A 187 14.82 -35.94 51.99
CA ASP A 187 15.24 -35.98 53.38
C ASP A 187 16.72 -35.58 53.51
N GLN A 188 17.32 -35.84 54.68
CA GLN A 188 18.74 -35.58 54.90
C GLN A 188 19.65 -36.52 54.10
N ALA A 189 19.19 -37.74 53.77
CA ALA A 189 19.96 -38.70 53.01
C ALA A 189 20.09 -38.29 51.54
N SER A 190 19.02 -37.74 50.93
CA SER A 190 19.05 -37.21 49.56
C SER A 190 19.72 -35.84 49.44
N GLY A 191 19.84 -35.08 50.53
CA GLY A 191 20.43 -33.74 50.53
C GLY A 191 21.88 -33.67 50.03
N GLY A 192 22.70 -34.68 50.32
CA GLY A 192 24.08 -34.75 49.82
C GLY A 192 24.16 -34.87 48.29
N LEU A 193 23.26 -35.66 47.71
CA LEU A 193 23.14 -35.82 46.26
C LEU A 193 22.61 -34.55 45.60
N ALA A 194 21.61 -33.89 46.20
CA ALA A 194 21.08 -32.61 45.72
C ALA A 194 22.15 -31.51 45.69
N LEU A 195 22.98 -31.41 46.74
CA LEU A 195 24.13 -30.48 46.77
C LEU A 195 25.16 -30.78 45.66
N ALA A 196 25.41 -32.07 45.37
CA ALA A 196 26.29 -32.45 44.28
C ALA A 196 25.72 -32.03 42.90
N VAL A 197 24.40 -32.18 42.69
CA VAL A 197 23.70 -31.68 41.50
C VAL A 197 23.86 -30.15 41.40
N GLY A 198 23.59 -29.40 42.48
CA GLY A 198 23.75 -27.95 42.48
C GLY A 198 25.19 -27.49 42.21
N HIS A 199 26.18 -28.19 42.75
CA HIS A 199 27.60 -27.92 42.48
C HIS A 199 27.94 -28.16 40.99
N MET A 200 27.44 -29.24 40.39
CA MET A 200 27.62 -29.50 38.95
C MET A 200 26.89 -28.46 38.09
N ALA A 201 25.67 -28.08 38.47
CA ALA A 201 24.87 -27.09 37.76
C ALA A 201 25.55 -25.74 37.65
N SER A 202 26.15 -25.25 38.74
CA SER A 202 26.87 -23.98 38.77
C SER A 202 28.15 -23.98 37.92
N ARG A 203 28.81 -25.14 37.79
CA ARG A 203 30.09 -25.27 37.06
C ARG A 203 29.89 -25.45 35.55
N HIS A 204 28.77 -26.04 35.14
CA HIS A 204 28.52 -26.48 33.76
C HIS A 204 27.31 -25.84 33.09
N ASP A 205 26.73 -24.79 33.68
CA ASP A 205 25.50 -24.11 33.21
C ASP A 205 24.37 -25.08 32.83
N MET A 206 23.83 -25.76 33.84
CA MET A 206 22.67 -26.64 33.65
C MET A 206 21.33 -25.88 33.64
N HIS A 207 21.33 -24.54 33.66
CA HIS A 207 20.11 -23.73 33.68
C HIS A 207 19.73 -23.19 32.30
N THR A 208 20.64 -23.24 31.34
CA THR A 208 20.34 -22.97 29.93
C THR A 208 19.87 -24.25 29.24
N PRO A 209 18.71 -24.26 28.56
CA PRO A 209 18.26 -25.44 27.84
C PRO A 209 19.08 -25.63 26.56
N GLN A 210 19.30 -26.87 26.15
CA GLN A 210 20.20 -27.20 25.04
C GLN A 210 19.70 -26.68 23.68
N TYR A 211 18.39 -26.52 23.48
CA TYR A 211 17.85 -25.96 22.24
C TYR A 211 18.21 -24.48 22.05
N ASP A 212 18.47 -23.73 23.13
CA ASP A 212 18.97 -22.34 23.06
C ASP A 212 20.45 -22.28 22.67
N LEU A 213 21.16 -23.41 22.73
CA LEU A 213 22.56 -23.53 22.34
C LEU A 213 22.74 -23.95 20.87
N ALA A 214 21.65 -24.23 20.13
CA ALA A 214 21.73 -24.50 18.71
C ALA A 214 22.35 -23.30 17.97
N GLY A 215 23.29 -23.55 17.05
CA GLY A 215 24.08 -22.48 16.42
C GLY A 215 23.23 -21.42 15.71
N GLU A 216 22.14 -21.84 15.06
CA GLU A 216 21.18 -20.94 14.40
C GLU A 216 20.42 -20.06 15.40
N VAL A 217 20.02 -20.64 16.55
CA VAL A 217 19.33 -19.91 17.63
C VAL A 217 20.27 -18.90 18.27
N GLN A 218 21.52 -19.28 18.56
CA GLN A 218 22.52 -18.37 19.12
C GLN A 218 22.86 -17.22 18.18
N ALA A 219 23.09 -17.51 16.90
CA ALA A 219 23.37 -16.48 15.90
C ALA A 219 22.19 -15.49 15.77
N GLN A 220 20.96 -16.00 15.76
CA GLN A 220 19.77 -15.17 15.70
C GLN A 220 19.57 -14.34 16.99
N ALA A 221 19.85 -14.93 18.17
CA ALA A 221 19.76 -14.23 19.45
C ALA A 221 20.75 -13.07 19.53
N GLN A 222 21.99 -13.27 19.07
CA GLN A 222 23.01 -12.23 18.98
C GLN A 222 22.58 -11.11 18.03
N LEU A 223 22.03 -11.44 16.86
CA LEU A 223 21.50 -10.44 15.93
C LEU A 223 20.37 -9.61 16.55
N VAL A 224 19.43 -10.27 17.23
CA VAL A 224 18.33 -9.60 17.92
C VAL A 224 18.86 -8.64 18.99
N GLN A 225 19.88 -9.05 19.75
CA GLN A 225 20.52 -8.20 20.76
C GLN A 225 21.17 -6.96 20.12
N GLN A 226 21.97 -7.15 19.06
CA GLN A 226 22.62 -6.05 18.34
C GLN A 226 21.61 -5.03 17.78
N LEU A 227 20.48 -5.52 17.24
CA LEU A 227 19.42 -4.67 16.72
C LEU A 227 18.68 -3.93 17.83
N ASP A 228 18.52 -4.52 19.01
CA ASP A 228 17.91 -3.86 20.17
C ASP A 228 18.82 -2.73 20.68
N GLU A 229 20.12 -2.99 20.84
CA GLU A 229 21.13 -1.99 21.25
C GLU A 229 21.20 -0.83 20.24
N ALA A 230 21.21 -1.13 18.94
CA ALA A 230 21.17 -0.11 17.90
C ALA A 230 19.89 0.75 17.97
N LEU A 231 18.75 0.13 18.27
CA LEU A 231 17.46 0.82 18.37
C LEU A 231 17.40 1.71 19.62
N GLU A 232 18.03 1.34 20.72
CA GLU A 232 18.13 2.17 21.95
C GLU A 232 19.01 3.41 21.75
N LEU A 233 20.08 3.29 20.95
CA LEU A 233 20.99 4.39 20.63
C LEU A 233 20.40 5.38 19.60
N HIS A 234 19.34 5.00 18.89
CA HIS A 234 18.75 5.81 17.84
C HIS A 234 18.16 7.13 18.40
N PRO A 235 18.44 8.31 17.79
CA PRO A 235 17.90 9.60 18.25
C PRO A 235 16.38 9.61 18.40
N ALA A 236 15.70 9.02 17.42
CA ALA A 236 14.25 8.86 17.40
C ALA A 236 13.64 8.02 18.52
N HIS A 237 14.45 7.24 19.25
CA HIS A 237 13.97 6.44 20.38
C HIS A 237 13.35 7.31 21.49
N ARG A 238 13.76 8.58 21.58
CA ARG A 238 13.32 9.52 22.63
C ARG A 238 12.09 10.34 22.25
N TRP A 239 11.58 10.25 21.02
CA TRP A 239 10.55 11.16 20.48
C TRP A 239 9.10 10.91 20.96
N GLY A 240 8.91 10.41 22.18
CA GLY A 240 7.58 10.33 22.79
C GLY A 240 6.62 9.34 22.10
N ASP A 241 5.32 9.67 22.03
CA ASP A 241 4.30 8.74 21.50
C ASP A 241 4.36 8.63 19.98
N ARG A 242 5.16 7.67 19.51
CA ARG A 242 5.29 7.26 18.11
C ARG A 242 3.96 7.03 17.38
N LYS A 243 2.91 6.56 18.07
CA LYS A 243 1.61 6.35 17.40
C LYS A 243 1.00 7.68 16.99
N GLN A 244 1.16 8.70 17.83
CA GLN A 244 0.75 10.06 17.50
C GLN A 244 1.63 10.62 16.39
N LEU A 245 2.96 10.47 16.45
CA LEU A 245 3.85 10.92 15.37
C LEU A 245 3.51 10.28 14.02
N LYS A 246 3.27 8.97 13.99
CA LYS A 246 2.86 8.27 12.76
C LYS A 246 1.51 8.74 12.23
N LYS A 247 0.54 8.95 13.12
CA LYS A 247 -0.78 9.49 12.74
C LYS A 247 -0.64 10.92 12.21
N HIS A 248 0.23 11.71 12.83
CA HIS A 248 0.51 13.08 12.46
C HIS A 248 1.14 13.14 11.06
N ARG A 249 2.22 12.39 10.84
CA ARG A 249 2.89 12.28 9.54
C ARG A 249 1.95 11.85 8.43
N ARG A 250 1.21 10.78 8.65
CA ARG A 250 0.21 10.29 7.68
C ARG A 250 -0.83 11.36 7.35
N ARG A 251 -1.30 12.12 8.34
CA ARG A 251 -2.26 13.20 8.10
C ARG A 251 -1.66 14.32 7.26
N MET A 252 -0.39 14.68 7.49
CA MET A 252 0.31 15.66 6.67
C MET A 252 0.49 15.19 5.22
N GLU A 253 0.85 13.93 5.01
CA GLU A 253 0.95 13.32 3.67
C GLU A 253 -0.40 13.32 2.94
N GLU A 254 -1.47 12.94 3.64
CA GLU A 254 -2.84 12.97 3.10
C GLU A 254 -3.26 14.40 2.71
N LEU A 255 -2.95 15.40 3.55
CA LEU A 255 -3.25 16.81 3.25
C LEU A 255 -2.43 17.34 2.07
N HIS A 256 -1.13 17.02 2.00
CA HIS A 256 -0.28 17.39 0.87
C HIS A 256 -0.87 16.84 -0.44
N ALA A 257 -1.19 15.55 -0.48
CA ALA A 257 -1.76 14.92 -1.66
C ALA A 257 -3.12 15.54 -2.06
N GLU A 258 -4.00 15.82 -1.09
CA GLU A 258 -5.29 16.47 -1.35
C GLU A 258 -5.11 17.90 -1.89
N ILE A 259 -4.17 18.67 -1.34
CA ILE A 259 -3.85 20.02 -1.81
C ILE A 259 -3.33 19.97 -3.25
N GLU A 260 -2.36 19.10 -3.55
CA GLU A 260 -1.79 18.95 -4.89
C GLU A 260 -2.83 18.51 -5.94
N GLU A 261 -3.73 17.59 -5.57
CA GLU A 261 -4.83 17.17 -6.45
C GLU A 261 -5.79 18.33 -6.74
N ARG A 262 -6.23 19.04 -5.70
CA ARG A 262 -7.13 20.19 -5.86
C ARG A 262 -6.50 21.32 -6.65
N GLN A 263 -5.22 21.63 -6.41
CA GLN A 263 -4.49 22.64 -7.18
C GLN A 263 -4.38 22.27 -8.66
N ARG A 264 -4.09 21.00 -8.97
CA ARG A 264 -4.07 20.51 -10.37
C ARG A 264 -5.45 20.66 -11.02
N PHE A 265 -6.51 20.29 -10.32
CA PHE A 265 -7.86 20.39 -10.83
C PHE A 265 -8.32 21.83 -11.05
N LEU A 266 -7.97 22.71 -10.12
CA LEU A 266 -8.21 24.15 -10.23
C LEU A 266 -7.48 24.76 -11.43
N HIS A 267 -6.20 24.41 -11.62
CA HIS A 267 -5.42 24.84 -12.77
C HIS A 267 -6.06 24.37 -14.09
N PHE A 268 -6.46 23.11 -14.19
CA PHE A 268 -7.11 22.56 -15.37
C PHE A 268 -8.45 23.26 -15.67
N ARG A 269 -9.31 23.40 -14.66
CA ARG A 269 -10.61 24.08 -14.80
C ARG A 269 -10.46 25.54 -15.18
N SER A 270 -9.45 26.22 -14.65
CA SER A 270 -9.11 27.59 -15.01
C SER A 270 -8.77 27.67 -16.51
N ASN A 271 -7.90 26.80 -17.02
CA ASN A 271 -7.41 26.93 -18.40
C ASN A 271 -8.28 26.28 -19.48
N ARG A 272 -9.27 25.48 -19.09
CA ARG A 272 -10.13 24.70 -20.01
C ARG A 272 -10.66 25.49 -21.21
N HIS A 273 -11.21 26.70 -21.00
CA HIS A 273 -11.78 27.48 -22.11
C HIS A 273 -10.73 27.92 -23.12
N TRP A 274 -9.51 28.24 -22.67
CA TRP A 274 -8.42 28.61 -23.57
C TRP A 274 -7.86 27.39 -24.29
N GLU A 275 -7.74 26.26 -23.61
CA GLU A 275 -7.35 24.98 -24.24
C GLU A 275 -8.36 24.57 -25.32
N THR A 276 -9.67 24.66 -25.03
CA THR A 276 -10.71 24.43 -26.04
C THR A 276 -10.58 25.39 -27.23
N PHE A 277 -10.28 26.67 -26.99
CA PHE A 277 -10.07 27.64 -28.06
C PHE A 277 -8.91 27.23 -28.98
N LEU A 278 -7.82 26.72 -28.42
CA LEU A 278 -6.67 26.21 -29.18
C LEU A 278 -7.01 24.93 -29.95
N SER A 279 -7.69 23.95 -29.34
CA SER A 279 -8.13 22.73 -30.04
C SER A 279 -9.02 23.07 -31.25
N LEU A 280 -9.92 24.05 -31.12
CA LEU A 280 -10.75 24.50 -32.25
C LEU A 280 -9.93 25.14 -33.37
N ILE A 281 -8.85 25.88 -33.06
CA ILE A 281 -7.92 26.40 -34.08
C ILE A 281 -7.28 25.26 -34.86
N GLU A 282 -6.86 24.19 -34.19
CA GLU A 282 -6.24 23.04 -34.87
C GLU A 282 -7.21 22.36 -35.84
N ILE A 283 -8.46 22.17 -35.43
CA ILE A 283 -9.50 21.62 -36.30
C ILE A 283 -9.78 22.56 -37.48
N LEU A 284 -9.88 23.87 -37.24
CA LEU A 284 -10.10 24.86 -38.31
C LEU A 284 -8.95 24.90 -39.33
N ARG A 285 -7.70 24.78 -38.87
CA ARG A 285 -6.52 24.65 -39.74
C ARG A 285 -6.59 23.36 -40.57
N PHE A 286 -6.97 22.24 -39.96
CA PHE A 286 -7.10 20.97 -40.67
C PHE A 286 -8.09 21.04 -41.84
N PHE A 287 -9.23 21.71 -41.64
CA PHE A 287 -10.25 21.89 -42.69
C PHE A 287 -9.99 23.08 -43.63
N GLY A 288 -8.82 23.72 -43.55
CA GLY A 288 -8.45 24.85 -44.40
C GLY A 288 -9.31 26.10 -44.17
N ALA A 289 -9.95 26.22 -43.00
CA ALA A 289 -10.69 27.42 -42.59
C ALA A 289 -9.74 28.52 -42.08
N LEU A 290 -8.53 28.15 -41.64
CA LEU A 290 -7.45 29.05 -41.25
C LEU A 290 -6.19 28.74 -42.06
N ASP A 291 -5.46 29.78 -42.47
CA ASP A 291 -4.22 29.70 -43.25
C ASP A 291 -3.28 30.87 -42.86
N GLY A 292 -2.29 31.19 -43.68
CA GLY A 292 -1.29 32.24 -43.46
C GLY A 292 -0.05 31.71 -42.76
N ASP A 293 0.98 32.56 -42.62
CA ASP A 293 2.29 32.15 -42.08
C ASP A 293 2.20 31.56 -40.66
N GLU A 294 1.26 32.06 -39.86
CA GLU A 294 0.97 31.57 -38.51
C GLU A 294 -0.24 30.60 -38.47
N GLY A 295 -0.90 30.35 -39.60
CA GLY A 295 -2.10 29.51 -39.67
C GLY A 295 -3.29 30.09 -38.89
N LEU A 296 -3.41 31.42 -38.80
CA LEU A 296 -4.44 32.11 -38.01
C LEU A 296 -5.35 33.01 -38.85
N ASP A 297 -5.06 33.17 -40.13
CA ASP A 297 -5.81 34.05 -41.02
C ASP A 297 -7.03 33.32 -41.60
N PRO A 298 -8.27 33.83 -41.40
CA PRO A 298 -9.45 33.18 -41.96
C PRO A 298 -9.43 33.14 -43.48
N THR A 299 -9.51 31.93 -44.04
CA THR A 299 -9.64 31.70 -45.49
C THR A 299 -11.04 32.07 -45.99
N GLU A 300 -11.32 31.84 -47.27
CA GLU A 300 -12.69 31.98 -47.78
C GLU A 300 -13.66 31.03 -47.08
N VAL A 301 -13.26 29.77 -46.87
CA VAL A 301 -14.03 28.79 -46.10
C VAL A 301 -14.23 29.28 -44.66
N GLY A 302 -13.18 29.77 -44.01
CA GLY A 302 -13.26 30.32 -42.66
C GLY A 302 -14.20 31.53 -42.55
N ARG A 303 -14.17 32.44 -43.53
CA ARG A 303 -15.10 33.58 -43.57
C ARG A 303 -16.55 33.16 -43.77
N THR A 304 -16.78 32.12 -44.59
CA THR A 304 -18.12 31.53 -44.76
C THR A 304 -18.62 30.94 -43.44
N VAL A 305 -17.82 30.09 -42.79
CA VAL A 305 -18.16 29.50 -41.48
C VAL A 305 -18.41 30.58 -40.43
N ALA A 306 -17.61 31.63 -40.39
CA ALA A 306 -17.74 32.74 -39.43
C ALA A 306 -19.06 33.52 -39.56
N ALA A 307 -19.66 33.52 -40.76
CA ALA A 307 -20.91 34.19 -41.05
C ALA A 307 -22.14 33.35 -40.66
N LEU A 308 -21.98 32.05 -40.43
CA LEU A 308 -23.06 31.15 -40.05
C LEU A 308 -23.30 31.19 -38.54
N ARG A 309 -24.55 30.88 -38.16
CA ARG A 309 -24.98 30.72 -36.76
C ARG A 309 -25.77 29.42 -36.67
N GLY A 310 -25.34 28.49 -35.83
CA GLY A 310 -26.00 27.20 -35.64
C GLY A 310 -25.20 26.27 -34.74
N ASP A 311 -25.68 25.04 -34.53
CA ASP A 311 -24.97 24.05 -33.70
C ASP A 311 -23.78 23.45 -34.49
N ASN A 312 -23.93 23.32 -35.81
CA ASN A 312 -22.97 22.68 -36.72
C ASN A 312 -22.26 23.65 -37.66
N GLU A 313 -21.86 24.84 -37.18
CA GLU A 313 -21.34 25.95 -38.01
C GLU A 313 -20.23 25.52 -38.98
N LEU A 314 -19.28 24.70 -38.52
CA LEU A 314 -18.17 24.22 -39.35
C LEU A 314 -18.64 23.24 -40.42
N TRP A 315 -19.47 22.25 -40.07
CA TRP A 315 -19.97 21.28 -41.05
C TRP A 315 -20.87 21.96 -42.09
N LEU A 316 -21.73 22.89 -41.66
CA LEU A 316 -22.57 23.71 -42.54
C LEU A 316 -21.72 24.49 -43.55
N GLY A 317 -20.69 25.20 -43.07
CA GLY A 317 -19.81 25.97 -43.95
C GLY A 317 -19.00 25.09 -44.90
N LEU A 318 -18.54 23.93 -44.44
CA LEU A 318 -17.83 22.99 -45.30
C LEU A 318 -18.78 22.38 -46.35
N ALA A 319 -20.01 22.04 -46.00
CA ALA A 319 -21.01 21.54 -46.94
C ALA A 319 -21.32 22.58 -48.03
N LEU A 320 -21.52 23.85 -47.64
CA LEU A 320 -21.70 24.99 -48.54
C LEU A 320 -20.54 25.15 -49.53
N MET A 321 -19.31 25.01 -49.06
CA MET A 321 -18.10 25.22 -49.87
C MET A 321 -17.67 23.96 -50.65
N SER A 322 -18.37 22.83 -50.51
CA SER A 322 -17.93 21.54 -51.03
C SER A 322 -18.26 21.29 -52.51
N GLY A 323 -19.13 22.09 -53.11
CA GLY A 323 -19.64 21.90 -54.47
C GLY A 323 -20.73 20.82 -54.62
N HIS A 324 -20.95 19.96 -53.60
CA HIS A 324 -21.98 18.90 -53.65
C HIS A 324 -23.41 19.43 -53.67
N LEU A 325 -23.61 20.73 -53.40
CA LEU A 325 -24.92 21.37 -53.34
C LEU A 325 -25.25 22.19 -54.60
N ASP A 326 -24.32 22.31 -55.55
CA ASP A 326 -24.40 23.27 -56.66
C ASP A 326 -25.53 22.95 -57.67
N GLU A 327 -25.87 21.66 -57.83
CA GLU A 327 -26.90 21.20 -58.76
C GLU A 327 -28.31 21.12 -58.14
N LEU A 328 -28.47 21.48 -56.85
CA LEU A 328 -29.74 21.38 -56.15
C LEU A 328 -30.67 22.56 -56.46
N ASP A 329 -31.92 22.26 -56.75
CA ASP A 329 -32.97 23.26 -56.84
C ASP A 329 -33.27 23.88 -55.45
N PRO A 330 -33.80 25.11 -55.36
CA PRO A 330 -34.02 25.79 -54.09
C PRO A 330 -34.78 24.98 -53.01
N PRO A 331 -35.83 24.20 -53.33
CA PRO A 331 -36.52 23.38 -52.33
C PRO A 331 -35.66 22.21 -51.81
N GLN A 332 -34.81 21.64 -52.68
CA GLN A 332 -33.92 20.53 -52.32
C GLN A 332 -32.77 21.03 -51.45
N LEU A 333 -32.20 22.18 -51.80
CA LEU A 333 -31.18 22.86 -51.01
C LEU A 333 -31.70 23.18 -49.60
N ALA A 334 -32.92 23.70 -49.48
CA ALA A 334 -33.55 23.95 -48.19
C ALA A 334 -33.73 22.66 -47.36
N ALA A 335 -34.10 21.55 -48.01
CA ALA A 335 -34.23 20.26 -47.34
C ALA A 335 -32.89 19.74 -46.79
N VAL A 336 -31.80 19.89 -47.56
CA VAL A 336 -30.45 19.52 -47.09
C VAL A 336 -30.04 20.38 -45.90
N PHE A 337 -30.19 21.71 -45.96
CA PHE A 337 -29.80 22.59 -44.86
C PHE A 337 -30.57 22.32 -43.57
N GLU A 338 -31.87 22.08 -43.66
CA GLU A 338 -32.66 21.71 -42.48
C GLU A 338 -32.13 20.41 -41.84
N ALA A 339 -31.76 19.42 -42.66
CA ALA A 339 -31.27 18.14 -42.18
C ALA A 339 -29.90 18.22 -41.47
N ILE A 340 -29.07 19.23 -41.79
CA ILE A 340 -27.70 19.35 -41.25
C ILE A 340 -27.54 20.49 -40.23
N SER A 341 -28.49 21.41 -40.16
CA SER A 341 -28.45 22.60 -39.29
C SER A 341 -28.63 22.27 -37.81
N THR A 342 -29.43 21.26 -37.48
CA THR A 342 -29.78 20.91 -36.10
C THR A 342 -29.44 19.46 -35.77
N GLU A 343 -28.98 19.21 -34.54
CA GLU A 343 -28.71 17.85 -34.06
C GLU A 343 -29.93 17.17 -33.41
N VAL A 344 -31.06 17.88 -33.31
CA VAL A 344 -32.26 17.38 -32.62
C VAL A 344 -33.00 16.37 -33.50
N ASN A 345 -32.82 15.09 -33.19
CA ASN A 345 -33.61 14.02 -33.80
C ASN A 345 -35.07 14.05 -33.29
N ARG A 346 -36.04 13.99 -34.21
CA ARG A 346 -37.47 13.90 -33.90
C ARG A 346 -38.03 12.56 -34.41
N PRO A 347 -37.89 11.48 -33.64
CA PRO A 347 -38.27 10.13 -34.09
C PRO A 347 -39.77 9.97 -34.35
N ASP A 348 -40.61 10.80 -33.73
CA ASP A 348 -42.07 10.77 -33.89
C ASP A 348 -42.56 11.54 -35.13
N LEU A 349 -41.66 12.16 -35.91
CA LEU A 349 -42.00 12.91 -37.11
C LEU A 349 -42.22 11.95 -38.29
N TRP A 350 -43.48 11.78 -38.69
CA TRP A 350 -43.84 10.99 -39.87
C TRP A 350 -44.10 11.86 -41.10
N CYS A 351 -43.49 11.49 -42.23
CA CYS A 351 -43.75 12.08 -43.54
C CYS A 351 -44.19 10.99 -44.52
N GLY A 352 -45.30 11.20 -45.23
CA GLY A 352 -45.80 10.29 -46.26
C GLY A 352 -45.10 10.38 -47.62
N TYR A 353 -44.11 11.27 -47.75
CA TYR A 353 -43.35 11.50 -48.98
C TYR A 353 -41.89 11.08 -48.80
N PRO A 354 -41.28 10.43 -49.81
CA PRO A 354 -39.85 10.13 -49.77
C PRO A 354 -39.01 11.41 -49.87
N PRO A 355 -37.76 11.40 -49.39
CA PRO A 355 -36.84 12.51 -49.61
C PRO A 355 -36.59 12.71 -51.12
N PRO A 356 -36.36 13.94 -51.58
CA PRO A 356 -35.97 14.18 -52.96
C PRO A 356 -34.66 13.43 -53.30
N PRO A 357 -34.58 12.66 -54.40
CA PRO A 357 -33.40 11.83 -54.70
C PRO A 357 -32.08 12.61 -54.74
N GLN A 358 -32.08 13.80 -55.35
CA GLN A 358 -30.89 14.66 -55.43
C GLN A 358 -30.47 15.20 -54.06
N ALA A 359 -31.41 15.51 -53.16
CA ALA A 359 -31.09 15.93 -51.79
C ALA A 359 -30.53 14.76 -50.97
N GLU A 360 -31.05 13.55 -51.16
CA GLU A 360 -30.55 12.34 -50.51
C GLU A 360 -29.13 11.97 -50.99
N GLU A 361 -28.86 12.10 -52.28
CA GLU A 361 -27.53 11.92 -52.88
C GLU A 361 -26.53 12.94 -52.33
N ALA A 362 -26.88 14.24 -52.32
CA ALA A 362 -26.04 15.29 -51.74
C ALA A 362 -25.73 15.02 -50.25
N LEU A 363 -26.73 14.60 -49.46
CA LEU A 363 -26.51 14.21 -48.06
C LEU A 363 -25.61 12.97 -47.93
N HIS A 364 -25.70 12.02 -48.86
CA HIS A 364 -24.83 10.86 -48.89
C HIS A 364 -23.37 11.26 -49.14
N ASP A 365 -23.12 12.17 -50.07
CA ASP A 365 -21.78 12.62 -50.42
C ASP A 365 -21.13 13.43 -49.29
N LEU A 366 -21.92 14.22 -48.56
CA LEU A 366 -21.47 14.94 -47.37
C LEU A 366 -21.06 14.02 -46.20
N ARG A 367 -21.40 12.71 -46.22
CA ARG A 367 -21.04 11.77 -45.13
C ARG A 367 -19.54 11.61 -44.96
N GLY A 368 -18.77 11.67 -46.05
CA GLY A 368 -17.30 11.57 -45.97
C GLY A 368 -16.73 12.70 -45.13
N LEU A 369 -17.16 13.92 -45.43
CA LEU A 369 -16.76 15.15 -44.78
C LEU A 369 -17.19 15.18 -43.30
N ARG A 370 -18.43 14.77 -43.02
CA ARG A 370 -18.92 14.61 -41.64
C ARG A 370 -18.07 13.65 -40.82
N ARG A 371 -17.79 12.46 -41.35
CA ARG A 371 -16.98 11.44 -40.65
C ARG A 371 -15.54 11.90 -40.41
N GLU A 372 -15.02 12.73 -41.29
CA GLU A 372 -13.69 13.32 -41.10
C GLU A 372 -13.72 14.38 -40.00
N LEU A 373 -14.74 15.22 -39.96
CA LEU A 373 -14.94 16.21 -38.89
C LEU A 373 -15.08 15.54 -37.52
N GLU A 374 -15.93 14.53 -37.40
CA GLU A 374 -16.10 13.75 -36.16
C GLU A 374 -14.75 13.15 -35.70
N ARG A 375 -13.98 12.57 -36.62
CA ARG A 375 -12.66 12.00 -36.32
C ARG A 375 -11.64 13.04 -35.86
N GLN A 376 -11.69 14.27 -36.36
CA GLN A 376 -10.79 15.33 -35.91
C GLN A 376 -11.22 15.88 -34.55
N GLN A 377 -12.51 16.00 -34.31
CA GLN A 377 -13.06 16.43 -33.02
C GLN A 377 -12.77 15.44 -31.88
N GLU A 378 -12.68 14.14 -32.18
CA GLU A 378 -12.30 13.13 -31.17
C GLU A 378 -10.81 13.12 -30.85
N ARG A 379 -9.97 13.67 -31.73
CA ARG A 379 -8.50 13.67 -31.58
C ARG A 379 -7.96 14.91 -30.88
N ALA A 380 -8.64 16.04 -31.05
CA ALA A 380 -8.29 17.35 -30.49
C ALA A 380 -8.94 17.59 -29.12
#